data_AF-A0A9E5WP16-F1
#
_entry.id   AF-A0A9E5WP16-F1
#
_cell.length_a   1.000
_cell.length_b   1.000
_cell.length_c   1.000
_cell.angle_alpha   90.00
_cell.angle_beta   90.00
_cell.angle_gamma   90.00
#
_symmetry.space_group_name_H-M   'P 1'
#
loop_
_entity.id
_entity.type
_entity.pdbx_description
1 polymer ?
#
loop_
_entity_poly.entity_id
_entity_poly.type
_entity_poly.pdbx_seq_one_letter_code
_entity_poly.pdbx_strand_id
1 'polypeptide(L)' 'MAHKLKAASDRARYAKRKQIVEPVFGQTKQGRGFWQVLLRRLAKVRREWRLICTTYHMLKIWRYQYAPT' A
#
# COMPACT_ATOMS: atom_id res chain seq x y z
N MET A 1 6.21 8.20 -16.87
CA MET A 1 4.76 7.97 -16.65
C MET A 1 3.89 8.53 -17.77
N ALA A 2 4.23 9.69 -18.36
CA ALA A 2 3.45 10.32 -19.43
C ALA A 2 3.06 9.40 -20.60
N HIS A 3 3.95 8.49 -21.02
CA HIS A 3 3.66 7.57 -22.12
C HIS A 3 2.55 6.54 -21.81
N LYS A 4 2.38 6.15 -20.54
CA LYS A 4 1.39 5.13 -20.10
C LYS A 4 0.04 5.73 -19.70
N LEU A 5 -0.11 7.06 -19.77
CA LEU A 5 -1.34 7.78 -19.42
C LEU A 5 -2.00 8.41 -20.66
N LYS A 6 -1.65 7.93 -21.86
CA LYS A 6 -2.20 8.48 -23.10
C LYS A 6 -3.67 8.13 -23.28
N ALA A 7 -4.08 6.91 -22.91
CA ALA A 7 -5.47 6.46 -23.01
C ALA A 7 -6.31 6.89 -21.79
N ALA A 8 -7.59 7.20 -22.03
CA ALA A 8 -8.55 7.58 -20.98
C ALA A 8 -8.77 6.48 -19.94
N SER A 9 -8.76 5.21 -20.36
CA SER A 9 -8.86 4.03 -19.50
C SER A 9 -7.66 3.90 -18.54
N ASP A 10 -6.45 4.18 -19.03
CA ASP A 10 -5.24 4.14 -18.20
C ASP A 10 -5.20 5.29 -17.19
N ARG A 11 -5.69 6.48 -17.57
CA ARG A 11 -5.85 7.61 -16.64
C ARG A 11 -6.83 7.28 -15.54
N ALA A 12 -7.99 6.71 -15.87
CA ALA A 12 -8.99 6.31 -14.88
C ALA A 12 -8.47 5.23 -13.92
N ARG A 13 -7.75 4.23 -14.44
CA ARG A 13 -7.10 3.21 -13.62
C ARG A 13 -6.02 3.80 -12.71
N TYR A 14 -5.24 4.77 -13.21
CA TYR A 14 -4.23 5.46 -12.40
C TYR A 14 -4.85 6.35 -11.32
N ALA A 15 -5.95 7.04 -11.63
CA ALA A 15 -6.71 7.83 -10.65
C ALA A 15 -7.24 6.95 -9.49
N LYS A 16 -7.77 5.76 -9.79
CA LYS A 16 -8.17 4.79 -8.75
C LYS A 16 -7.01 4.34 -7.87
N ARG A 17 -5.81 4.16 -8.43
CA ARG A 17 -4.62 3.80 -7.63
C ARG A 17 -4.25 4.87 -6.61
N LYS A 18 -4.51 6.14 -6.92
CA LYS A 18 -4.29 7.24 -5.96
C LYS A 18 -5.11 7.04 -4.68
N GLN A 19 -6.33 6.56 -4.79
CA GLN A 19 -7.20 6.33 -3.62
C GLN A 19 -6.88 5.03 -2.88
N ILE A 20 -6.40 4.01 -3.58
CA ILE A 20 -6.19 2.68 -2.99
C ILE A 20 -4.77 2.54 -2.42
N VAL A 21 -3.77 2.98 -3.16
CA VAL A 21 -2.36 2.66 -2.90
C VAL A 21 -1.68 3.76 -2.08
N GLU A 22 -1.99 5.04 -2.30
CA GLU A 22 -1.39 6.15 -1.53
C GLU A 22 -1.66 6.07 -0.03
N PRO A 23 -2.88 5.71 0.45
CA PRO A 23 -3.12 5.57 1.89
C PRO A 23 -2.28 4.47 2.54
N VAL A 24 -2.01 3.38 1.81
CA VAL A 24 -1.13 2.29 2.29
C VAL A 24 0.29 2.80 2.45
N PHE A 25 0.79 3.59 1.50
CA PHE A 25 2.11 4.20 1.61
C PHE A 25 2.19 5.25 2.71
N GLY A 26 1.18 6.10 2.85
CA GLY A 26 1.07 7.10 3.92
C GLY A 26 1.07 6.45 5.30
N GLN A 27 0.23 5.44 5.53
CA GLN A 27 0.19 4.72 6.80
C GLN A 27 1.49 3.97 7.09
N THR A 28 2.11 3.36 6.08
CA THR A 28 3.36 2.63 6.28
C THR A 28 4.50 3.56 6.67
N LYS A 29 4.65 4.68 5.96
CA LYS A 29 5.75 5.65 6.18
C LYS A 29 5.51 6.53 7.40
N GLN A 30 4.42 7.30 7.39
CA GLN A 30 4.10 8.27 8.45
C GLN A 30 3.39 7.59 9.63
N GLY A 31 2.41 6.75 9.36
CA GLY A 31 1.61 6.12 10.42
C GLY A 31 2.34 5.04 11.23
N ARG A 32 3.38 4.41 10.67
CA ARG A 32 4.12 3.31 11.31
C ARG A 32 5.63 3.54 11.38
N GLY A 33 6.12 4.67 10.87
CA GLY A 33 7.55 5.00 10.85
C GLY A 33 8.40 4.06 9.98
N PHE A 34 7.80 3.27 9.09
CA PHE A 34 8.54 2.33 8.25
C PHE A 34 9.09 3.04 7.00
N TRP A 35 10.33 3.51 7.10
CA TRP A 35 11.03 4.21 6.02
C TRP A 35 12.07 3.34 5.31
N GLN A 36 12.62 2.35 6.01
CA GLN A 36 13.76 1.57 5.55
C GLN A 36 13.50 0.08 5.73
N VAL A 37 13.97 -0.68 4.75
CA VAL A 37 13.99 -2.14 4.78
C VAL A 37 15.31 -2.60 5.39
N LEU A 38 15.27 -3.60 6.27
CA LEU A 38 16.47 -4.07 6.97
C LEU A 38 17.24 -5.04 6.08
N LEU A 39 16.52 -5.90 5.36
CA LEU A 39 17.15 -6.92 4.52
C LEU A 39 17.61 -6.37 3.17
N ARG A 40 18.83 -6.72 2.79
CA ARG A 40 19.38 -6.44 1.45
C ARG A 40 19.07 -7.60 0.51
N ARG A 41 18.83 -7.27 -0.78
CA ARG A 41 18.37 -8.13 -1.91
C ARG A 41 16.84 -8.14 -2.10
N LEU A 42 16.43 -7.99 -3.37
CA LEU A 42 15.02 -7.83 -3.79
C LEU A 42 14.09 -8.93 -3.26
N ALA A 43 14.54 -10.19 -3.27
CA ALA A 43 13.75 -11.31 -2.76
C ALA A 43 13.43 -11.19 -1.26
N LYS A 44 14.38 -10.66 -0.47
CA LYS A 44 14.21 -10.45 0.97
C LYS A 44 13.34 -9.22 1.25
N VAL A 45 13.59 -8.12 0.54
CA VAL A 45 12.77 -6.89 0.62
C VAL A 45 11.29 -7.18 0.29
N ARG A 46 11.03 -8.01 -0.71
CA ARG A 46 9.66 -8.44 -1.04
C ARG A 46 8.96 -9.16 0.11
N ARG A 47 9.71 -9.94 0.91
CA ARG A 47 9.14 -10.62 2.08
C ARG A 47 8.83 -9.64 3.21
N GLU A 48 9.73 -8.72 3.51
CA GLU A 48 9.47 -7.65 4.49
C GLU A 48 8.26 -6.81 4.10
N TRP A 49 8.19 -6.42 2.82
CA TRP A 49 7.06 -5.66 2.30
C TRP A 49 5.74 -6.41 2.45
N ARG A 50 5.71 -7.72 2.15
CA ARG A 50 4.52 -8.56 2.36
C ARG A 50 4.10 -8.59 3.82
N LEU A 51 5.05 -8.73 4.75
CA LEU A 51 4.76 -8.74 6.19
C LEU A 51 4.09 -7.44 6.64
N ILE A 52 4.61 -6.30 6.17
CA ILE A 52 4.04 -4.98 6.49
C ILE A 52 2.62 -4.85 5.94
N CYS A 53 2.40 -5.26 4.69
CA CYS A 53 1.06 -5.29 4.12
C CYS A 53 0.09 -6.18 4.92
N THR A 54 0.54 -7.35 5.39
CA THR A 54 -0.27 -8.23 6.24
C THR A 54 -0.67 -7.55 7.54
N THR A 55 0.28 -6.92 8.23
CA THR A 55 -0.02 -6.21 9.49
C THR A 55 -0.93 -5.00 9.28
N TYR A 56 -0.87 -4.33 8.12
CA TYR A 56 -1.84 -3.30 7.74
C TYR A 56 -3.24 -3.87 7.61
N HIS A 57 -3.41 -4.99 6.89
CA HIS A 57 -4.71 -5.66 6.76
C HIS A 57 -5.24 -6.17 8.10
N MET A 58 -4.39 -6.73 8.97
CA MET A 58 -4.79 -7.15 10.31
C MET A 58 -5.33 -5.97 11.15
N LEU A 59 -4.64 -4.83 11.12
CA LEU A 59 -5.09 -3.62 11.81
C LEU A 59 -6.43 -3.12 11.26
N LYS A 60 -6.61 -3.21 9.94
CA LYS A 60 -7.87 -2.86 9.29
C LYS A 60 -9.00 -3.77 9.76
N ILE A 61 -8.77 -5.08 9.76
CA ILE A 61 -9.73 -6.06 10.27
C ILE A 61 -10.07 -5.74 11.73
N TRP A 62 -9.09 -5.59 12.61
CA TRP A 62 -9.33 -5.27 14.02
C TRP A 62 -10.13 -3.97 14.23
N ARG A 63 -9.83 -2.89 13.48
CA ARG A 63 -10.55 -1.60 13.59
C ARG A 63 -11.99 -1.65 13.08
N TYR A 64 -12.27 -2.49 12.09
CA TYR A 64 -13.57 -2.55 11.41
C TYR A 64 -14.36 -3.84 11.70
N GLN A 65 -13.80 -4.80 12.45
CA GLN A 65 -14.46 -6.04 12.88
C GLN A 65 -15.64 -5.79 13.82
N TYR A 66 -15.67 -4.63 14.47
CA TYR A 66 -16.75 -4.16 15.34
C TYR A 66 -17.56 -3.01 14.73
N ALA A 67 -17.68 -2.94 13.41
CA ALA A 67 -18.79 -2.17 12.85
C ALA A 67 -20.03 -3.09 12.89
N PRO A 68 -20.92 -2.99 13.90
CA PRO A 68 -22.20 -3.67 13.80
C PRO A 68 -22.86 -3.16 12.52
N THR A 69 -23.30 -4.11 11.70
CA THR A 69 -24.27 -3.82 10.64
C THR A 69 -25.65 -3.73 11.27
#